data_AF-A0AA45AJT3-F1
#
_entry.id   AF-A0AA45AJT3-F1
#
_cell.length_a   1.000
_cell.length_b   1.000
_cell.length_c   1.000
_cell.angle_alpha   90.00
_cell.angle_beta   90.00
_cell.angle_gamma   90.00
#
_symmetry.space_group_name_H-M   'P 1'
#
loop_
_entity.id
_entity.type
_entity.pdbx_description
1 polymer ?
#
loop_
_entity_poly.entity_id
_entity_poly.type
_entity_poly.pdbx_seq_one_letter_code
_entity_poly.pdbx_strand_id
1 'polypeptide(L)'
;MAIEPTITRVLVRSKTHLVQGDSYNDKCNVLKNKICQEVWNRDFDPQQDRWFTYGALFGYDNRRCYFLVDNGPHTADEIPVQWYEWTGSQL
;
A
#
# COMPACT_ATOMS: atom_id res chain seq x y z
N MET A 1 -3.46 30.16 -2.09
CA MET A 1 -2.86 29.09 -2.91
C MET A 1 -3.37 27.77 -2.36
N ALA A 2 -4.14 27.01 -3.13
CA ALA A 2 -4.39 25.62 -2.79
C ALA A 2 -3.07 24.87 -3.01
N ILE A 3 -2.60 24.16 -1.99
CA ILE A 3 -1.46 23.27 -2.15
C ILE A 3 -1.98 22.12 -3.01
N GLU A 4 -1.49 22.00 -4.24
CA GLU A 4 -1.81 20.82 -5.04
C GLU A 4 -1.33 19.58 -4.29
N PRO A 5 -2.15 18.51 -4.20
CA PRO A 5 -1.77 17.33 -3.46
C PRO A 5 -0.49 16.75 -4.07
N THR A 6 0.58 16.69 -3.28
CA THR A 6 1.86 16.11 -3.71
C THR A 6 1.64 14.65 -4.08
N ILE A 7 1.87 14.31 -5.35
CA ILE A 7 1.73 12.93 -5.82
C ILE A 7 2.72 12.07 -5.04
N THR A 8 2.19 11.03 -4.42
CA THR A 8 2.96 10.15 -3.55
C THR A 8 2.71 8.70 -3.95
N ARG A 9 3.78 7.96 -4.23
CA ARG A 9 3.76 6.52 -4.47
C ARG A 9 4.42 5.82 -3.31
N VAL A 10 3.71 4.88 -2.70
CA VAL A 10 4.19 4.07 -1.58
C VAL A 10 4.37 2.63 -2.05
N LEU A 11 5.58 2.10 -1.94
CA LEU A 11 5.89 0.72 -2.23
C LEU A 11 6.27 -0.02 -0.95
N VAL A 12 5.47 -1.01 -0.59
CA VAL A 12 5.67 -1.82 0.61
C VAL A 12 6.11 -3.22 0.21
N ARG A 13 7.25 -3.66 0.73
CA ARG A 13 7.69 -5.06 0.68
C ARG A 13 7.14 -5.80 1.90
N SER A 14 6.74 -7.07 1.73
CA SER A 14 6.47 -7.95 2.87
C SER A 14 6.70 -9.42 2.55
N LYS A 15 6.30 -10.28 3.48
CA LYS A 15 6.11 -11.71 3.29
C LYS A 15 4.64 -12.09 3.48
N THR A 16 4.15 -13.02 2.69
CA THR A 16 2.74 -13.45 2.67
C THR A 16 2.16 -13.80 4.05
N HIS A 17 2.90 -14.54 4.88
CA HIS A 17 2.48 -14.93 6.23
C HIS A 17 2.42 -13.78 7.26
N LEU A 18 3.03 -12.63 6.96
CA LEU A 18 3.00 -11.45 7.84
C LEU A 18 1.78 -10.56 7.58
N VAL A 19 1.02 -10.81 6.50
CA VAL A 19 -0.18 -10.02 6.20
C VAL A 19 -1.37 -10.64 6.93
N GLN A 20 -1.91 -9.90 7.89
CA GLN A 20 -3.02 -10.32 8.75
C GLN A 20 -4.35 -10.33 7.99
N GLY A 21 -5.26 -11.23 8.35
CA GLY A 21 -6.61 -11.34 7.77
C GLY A 21 -6.94 -12.76 7.31
N ASP A 22 -8.23 -13.06 7.19
CA ASP A 22 -8.72 -14.43 6.96
C ASP A 22 -8.88 -14.75 5.47
N SER A 23 -9.29 -13.76 4.66
CA SER A 23 -9.37 -13.88 3.20
C SER A 23 -8.32 -13.02 2.48
N TYR A 24 -8.14 -13.25 1.17
CA TYR A 24 -7.33 -12.38 0.32
C TYR A 24 -7.78 -10.92 0.41
N ASN A 25 -9.10 -10.70 0.38
CA ASN A 25 -9.67 -9.35 0.43
C ASN A 25 -9.43 -8.70 1.79
N ASP A 26 -9.59 -9.44 2.89
CA ASP A 26 -9.32 -8.90 4.24
C ASP A 26 -7.86 -8.51 4.38
N LYS A 27 -6.94 -9.39 3.95
CA LYS A 27 -5.50 -9.13 3.95
C LYS A 27 -5.14 -7.86 3.18
N CYS A 28 -5.67 -7.71 1.97
CA CYS A 28 -5.47 -6.51 1.16
C CYS A 28 -6.09 -5.25 1.79
N ASN A 29 -7.29 -5.36 2.36
CA ASN A 29 -7.99 -4.25 3.00
C ASN A 29 -7.30 -3.76 4.27
N VAL A 30 -6.84 -4.68 5.11
CA VAL A 30 -6.05 -4.35 6.31
C VAL A 30 -4.79 -3.61 5.89
N LEU A 31 -4.04 -4.14 4.94
CA LEU A 31 -2.74 -3.58 4.59
C LEU A 31 -2.86 -2.22 3.90
N LYS A 32 -3.76 -2.05 2.93
CA LYS A 32 -3.93 -0.76 2.26
C LYS A 32 -4.38 0.35 3.23
N ASN A 33 -5.26 0.03 4.19
CA ASN A 33 -5.66 0.99 5.22
C ASN A 33 -4.50 1.32 6.15
N LYS A 34 -3.72 0.32 6.59
CA LYS A 34 -2.53 0.57 7.42
C LYS A 34 -1.52 1.47 6.72
N ILE A 35 -1.28 1.24 5.44
CA ILE A 35 -0.40 2.09 4.63
C ILE A 35 -0.92 3.53 4.61
N CYS A 36 -2.20 3.72 4.28
CA CYS A 36 -2.78 5.07 4.24
C CYS A 36 -2.79 5.75 5.60
N GLN A 37 -3.02 5.01 6.69
CA GLN A 37 -3.02 5.53 8.05
C GLN A 37 -1.63 6.01 8.46
N GLU A 38 -0.59 5.24 8.17
CA GLU A 38 0.79 5.59 8.55
C GLU A 38 1.36 6.72 7.69
N VAL A 39 1.07 6.76 6.39
CA VAL A 39 1.65 7.74 5.46
C VAL A 39 0.83 9.03 5.38
N TRP A 40 -0.51 8.94 5.43
CA TRP A 40 -1.42 10.08 5.20
C TRP A 40 -2.43 10.32 6.33
N ASN A 41 -2.39 9.55 7.42
CA ASN A 41 -3.31 9.68 8.56
C ASN A 41 -4.80 9.60 8.17
N ARG A 42 -5.15 8.71 7.23
CA ARG A 42 -6.52 8.42 6.80
C ARG A 42 -6.64 6.99 6.27
N ASP A 43 -7.86 6.49 6.15
CA ASP A 43 -8.11 5.20 5.49
C ASP A 43 -7.93 5.29 3.96
N PHE A 44 -7.84 4.12 3.34
CA PHE A 44 -7.79 3.99 1.89
C PHE A 44 -9.11 4.45 1.27
N ASP A 45 -9.03 5.32 0.27
CA ASP A 45 -10.18 5.85 -0.44
C ASP A 45 -10.10 5.47 -1.93
N PRO A 46 -10.97 4.57 -2.41
CA PRO A 46 -10.94 4.12 -3.80
C PRO A 46 -11.27 5.21 -4.83
N GLN A 47 -11.75 6.40 -4.40
CA GLN A 47 -12.00 7.53 -5.31
C GLN A 47 -10.72 8.31 -5.65
N GLN A 48 -9.66 8.20 -4.84
CA GLN A 48 -8.40 8.94 -5.03
C GLN A 48 -7.14 8.06 -4.99
N ASP A 49 -7.22 6.89 -4.35
CA ASP A 49 -6.09 5.97 -4.17
C ASP A 49 -6.16 4.82 -5.18
N ARG A 50 -4.98 4.39 -5.63
CA ARG A 50 -4.84 3.25 -6.53
C ARG A 50 -4.01 2.16 -5.85
N TRP A 51 -4.43 0.91 -6.01
CA TRP A 51 -3.85 -0.25 -5.35
C TRP A 51 -3.35 -1.28 -6.36
N PHE A 52 -2.10 -1.72 -6.20
CA PHE A 52 -1.54 -2.81 -6.97
C PHE A 52 -0.80 -3.80 -6.07
N THR A 53 -0.81 -5.08 -6.44
CA THR A 53 -0.07 -6.12 -5.71
C THR A 53 0.79 -6.93 -6.66
N TYR A 54 1.93 -7.40 -6.15
CA TYR A 54 2.79 -8.35 -6.85
C TYR A 54 3.22 -9.46 -5.89
N GLY A 55 3.00 -10.72 -6.30
CA GLY A 55 3.38 -11.88 -5.48
C GLY A 55 2.54 -12.10 -4.22
N ALA A 56 1.38 -11.44 -4.08
CA ALA A 56 0.43 -11.59 -2.97
C ALA A 56 -0.33 -12.93 -3.00
N LEU A 57 0.39 -14.03 -3.18
CA LEU A 57 -0.16 -15.39 -3.21
C LEU A 57 -0.23 -15.92 -1.77
N PHE A 58 -1.20 -15.42 -0.99
CA PHE A 58 -1.29 -15.67 0.46
C PHE A 58 -1.49 -17.14 0.88
N GLY A 59 -1.77 -18.04 -0.07
CA GLY A 59 -1.79 -19.49 0.20
C GLY A 59 -0.40 -20.13 0.32
N TYR A 60 0.68 -19.40 -0.02
CA TYR A 60 2.06 -19.86 0.15
C TYR A 60 2.74 -19.07 1.26
N ASP A 61 3.25 -19.75 2.27
CA ASP A 61 4.00 -19.12 3.35
C ASP A 61 5.40 -18.65 2.92
N ASN A 62 5.95 -17.71 3.69
CA ASN A 62 7.31 -17.15 3.54
C ASN A 62 7.66 -16.66 2.12
N ARG A 63 6.66 -16.31 1.30
CA ARG A 63 6.86 -15.77 -0.05
C ARG A 63 6.94 -14.24 0.02
N ARG A 64 7.90 -13.66 -0.69
CA ARG A 64 7.99 -12.20 -0.82
C ARG A 64 6.83 -11.67 -1.67
N CYS A 65 6.18 -10.63 -1.17
CA CYS A 65 5.12 -9.90 -1.85
C CYS A 65 5.37 -8.39 -1.77
N TYR A 66 4.72 -7.66 -2.65
CA TYR A 66 4.85 -6.22 -2.78
C TYR A 66 3.47 -5.59 -2.99
N PHE A 67 3.31 -4.39 -2.44
CA PHE A 67 2.06 -3.64 -2.46
C PHE A 67 2.38 -2.19 -2.83
N LEU A 68 1.63 -1.66 -3.78
CA LEU A 68 1.78 -0.28 -4.25
C LEU A 68 0.50 0.49 -3.93
N VAL A 69 0.65 1.64 -3.27
CA VAL A 69 -0.43 2.61 -3.07
C VAL A 69 -0.01 3.94 -3.70
N ASP A 70 -0.78 4.40 -4.67
CA ASP A 70 -0.58 5.71 -5.28
C ASP A 70 -1.68 6.67 -4.88
N ASN A 71 -1.31 7.89 -4.50
CA ASN A 71 -2.22 9.01 -4.28
C ASN A 71 -1.80 10.22 -5.14
N GLY A 72 -2.80 10.95 -5.66
CA GLY A 72 -2.60 12.19 -6.42
C GLY A 72 -2.94 12.09 -7.92
N PRO A 73 -2.87 13.22 -8.65
CA PRO A 73 -3.22 13.28 -10.07
C PRO A 73 -2.32 12.42 -10.98
N HIS A 74 -2.86 12.04 -12.13
CA HIS A 74 -2.22 11.14 -13.10
C HIS A 74 -1.10 11.78 -13.94
N THR A 75 -0.83 13.07 -13.74
CA THR A 75 -0.15 13.92 -14.74
C THR A 75 1.30 14.27 -14.39
N ALA A 76 1.92 13.65 -13.39
CA ALA A 76 3.36 13.88 -13.15
C ALA A 76 4.24 12.90 -13.90
N ASP A 77 5.27 13.45 -14.54
CA ASP A 77 6.31 12.72 -15.25
C ASP A 77 7.25 11.96 -14.30
N GLU A 78 7.49 12.51 -13.10
CA GLU A 78 8.28 11.89 -12.04
C GLU A 78 7.49 11.83 -10.74
N ILE A 79 7.31 10.62 -10.22
CA ILE A 79 6.60 10.38 -8.96
C ILE A 79 7.61 9.81 -7.94
N PRO A 80 7.90 10.52 -6.84
CA PRO A 80 8.77 9.99 -5.80
C PRO A 80 8.14 8.73 -5.19
N VAL A 81 8.96 7.68 -5.06
CA VAL A 81 8.56 6.41 -4.45
C VAL A 81 9.12 6.31 -3.04
N GLN A 82 8.23 6.28 -2.05
CA GLN A 82 8.57 5.97 -0.67
C GLN A 82 8.54 4.46 -0.48
N TRP A 83 9.63 3.89 0.01
CA TRP A 83 9.80 2.44 0.18
C TRP A 83 9.75 2.05 1.65
N TYR A 84 8.97 1.01 1.96
CA TYR A 84 8.77 0.50 3.31
C TYR A 84 8.83 -1.03 3.37
N GLU A 85 8.96 -1.57 4.58
CA GLU A 85 8.89 -3.01 4.84
C GLU A 85 7.83 -3.31 5.90
N TRP A 86 6.74 -3.97 5.50
CA TRP A 86 5.75 -4.45 6.44
C TRP A 86 6.28 -5.67 7.21
N THR A 87 6.43 -5.47 8.52
CA THR A 87 6.94 -6.47 9.46
C THR A 87 5.85 -7.33 10.11
N GLY A 88 4.57 -7.07 9.80
CA GLY A 88 3.43 -7.70 10.45
C GLY A 88 2.65 -6.79 11.39
N SER A 89 3.21 -5.63 11.75
CA SER A 89 2.59 -4.68 12.69
C SER A 89 2.77 -3.20 12.32
N GLN A 90 3.85 -2.87 11.61
CA GLN A 90 4.20 -1.51 11.17
C GLN A 90 5.00 -1.56 9.85
N LEU A 91 5.03 -0.43 9.13
CA LEU A 91 5.85 -0.21 7.93
C LEU A 91 7.35 0.01 8.21
#